data_AF-A0A2B7Y8K7-F1
#
_entry.id   AF-A0A2B7Y8K7-F1
#
_cell.length_a   1.000
_cell.length_b   1.000
_cell.length_c   1.000
_cell.angle_alpha   90.00
_cell.angle_beta   90.00
_cell.angle_gamma   90.00
#
_symmetry.space_group_name_H-M   'P 1'
#
loop_
_entity.id
_entity.type
_entity.pdbx_description
1 polymer ?
#
loop_
_entity_poly.entity_id
_entity_poly.type
_entity_poly.pdbx_seq_one_letter_code
_entity_poly.pdbx_strand_id
1 'polypeptide(L)'
;MNKSASFDELCGLGFAKVTLPAQFGKTGFNPSIVESMPVLGAQSDSELVFYHNAAIPGYNHCIMLVPAERIVIVVFTNSISQGDIADWVAQTLQGVFRRLRNGGPDIATFAETLKKERILNTPKPSHKDLIGIYLHPTKALSLEIFEDIDRLSFTKDGKSSQTRHLSHYHNDTYSFLPATAEERLQRALFHYLTHARLIHFKRNDQGDFAGLIWNLDDQAPRGEIFTKF
;
A
#
# COMPACT_ATOMS: atom_id res chain seq x y z
N MET A 1 17.95 -16.77 21.38
CA MET A 1 17.46 -16.50 22.75
C MET A 1 16.94 -15.07 22.78
N ASN A 2 15.62 -14.86 22.91
CA ASN A 2 15.02 -13.51 22.94
C ASN A 2 15.63 -12.71 24.09
N LYS A 3 16.29 -11.60 23.79
CA LYS A 3 16.91 -10.71 24.78
C LYS A 3 15.93 -9.58 25.02
N SER A 4 15.00 -9.73 25.97
CA SER A 4 14.23 -8.56 26.42
C SER A 4 15.12 -7.67 27.28
N ALA A 5 15.18 -6.39 26.92
CA ALA A 5 15.67 -5.36 27.81
C ALA A 5 14.53 -5.03 28.80
N SER A 6 14.69 -5.44 30.06
CA SER A 6 13.76 -5.25 31.20
C SER A 6 12.68 -6.31 31.44
N PHE A 7 12.31 -6.42 32.72
CA PHE A 7 11.47 -7.43 33.37
C PHE A 7 9.94 -7.25 33.16
N ASP A 8 9.48 -6.48 32.18
CA ASP A 8 8.08 -5.99 32.15
C ASP A 8 7.10 -6.82 31.29
N GLU A 9 7.37 -8.13 31.16
CA GLU A 9 6.50 -9.05 30.42
C GLU A 9 5.65 -9.89 31.38
N LEU A 10 4.34 -9.70 31.30
CA LEU A 10 3.34 -10.39 32.12
C LEU A 10 2.33 -11.06 31.19
N CYS A 11 2.03 -12.34 31.41
CA CYS A 11 0.94 -13.03 30.72
C CYS A 11 -0.31 -13.00 31.60
N GLY A 12 -1.43 -12.55 31.06
CA GLY A 12 -2.72 -12.49 31.75
C GLY A 12 -3.87 -12.69 30.77
N LEU A 13 -4.84 -13.55 31.14
CA LEU A 13 -6.03 -13.86 30.32
C LEU A 13 -5.69 -14.31 28.88
N GLY A 14 -4.54 -14.98 28.70
CA GLY A 14 -4.06 -15.44 27.39
C GLY A 14 -3.24 -14.40 26.60
N PHE A 15 -3.15 -13.15 27.03
CA PHE A 15 -2.34 -12.14 26.36
C PHE A 15 -0.97 -11.98 27.00
N ALA A 16 0.07 -11.89 26.18
CA ALA A 16 1.37 -11.38 26.57
C ALA A 16 1.34 -9.84 26.56
N LYS A 17 1.71 -9.23 27.69
CA LYS A 17 1.99 -7.80 27.81
C LYS A 17 3.41 -7.52 27.34
N VAL A 18 3.58 -6.52 26.48
CA VAL A 18 4.91 -6.03 26.07
C VAL A 18 4.92 -4.51 25.94
N THR A 19 6.02 -3.89 26.34
CA THR A 19 6.26 -2.46 26.21
C THR A 19 7.32 -2.23 25.13
N LEU A 20 6.99 -1.49 24.08
CA LEU A 20 7.91 -1.18 22.98
C LEU A 20 9.01 -0.21 23.44
N PRO A 21 10.22 -0.26 22.88
CA PRO A 21 10.68 -1.19 21.85
C PRO A 21 10.89 -2.62 22.35
N ALA A 22 10.37 -3.61 21.60
CA ALA A 22 10.47 -5.01 22.03
C ALA A 22 10.38 -6.03 20.88
N GLN A 23 10.84 -7.25 21.17
CA GLN A 23 10.70 -8.44 20.32
C GLN A 23 9.39 -9.16 20.64
N PHE A 24 8.62 -9.48 19.59
CA PHE A 24 7.36 -10.22 19.70
C PHE A 24 7.59 -11.72 19.49
N GLY A 25 6.50 -12.50 19.55
CA GLY A 25 6.50 -13.91 19.16
C GLY A 25 6.80 -14.90 20.27
N LYS A 26 6.87 -14.48 21.55
CA LYS A 26 7.14 -15.41 22.67
C LYS A 26 6.05 -16.47 22.86
N THR A 27 4.81 -16.16 22.50
CA THR A 27 3.67 -17.10 22.53
C THR A 27 3.54 -17.94 21.26
N GLY A 28 4.36 -17.69 20.23
CA GLY A 28 4.41 -18.49 19.02
C GLY A 28 5.74 -19.21 18.83
N PHE A 29 5.92 -19.74 17.63
CA PHE A 29 7.10 -20.53 17.26
C PHE A 29 8.02 -19.82 16.27
N ASN A 30 7.71 -18.57 15.89
CA ASN A 30 8.63 -17.75 15.09
C ASN A 30 10.05 -17.64 15.71
N PRO A 31 10.22 -17.45 17.04
CA PRO A 31 11.56 -17.36 17.63
C PRO A 31 12.42 -18.63 17.53
N SER A 32 11.84 -19.80 17.22
CA SER A 32 12.61 -21.03 17.05
C SER A 32 13.07 -21.27 15.62
N ILE A 33 12.55 -20.50 14.66
CA ILE A 33 12.83 -20.66 13.22
C ILE A 33 13.61 -19.48 12.63
N VAL A 34 13.90 -18.44 13.41
CA VAL A 34 14.77 -17.32 13.02
C VAL A 34 15.90 -17.14 14.02
N GLU A 35 17.02 -16.58 13.56
CA GLU A 35 18.18 -16.29 14.41
C GLU A 35 17.84 -15.26 15.51
N SER A 36 17.07 -14.24 15.14
CA SER A 36 16.54 -13.24 16.08
C SER A 36 15.22 -12.66 15.60
N MET A 37 14.31 -12.39 16.54
CA MET A 37 13.07 -11.68 16.25
C MET A 37 13.36 -10.19 15.99
N PRO A 38 12.63 -9.51 15.09
CA PRO A 38 12.78 -8.07 14.91
C PRO A 38 12.34 -7.32 16.18
N VAL A 39 13.00 -6.19 16.43
CA VAL A 39 12.61 -5.26 17.49
C VAL A 39 11.61 -4.27 16.91
N LEU A 40 10.35 -4.35 17.31
CA LEU A 40 9.34 -3.36 16.94
C LEU A 40 9.53 -2.10 17.79
N GLY A 41 9.41 -0.93 17.15
CA GLY A 41 9.43 0.35 17.86
C GLY A 41 10.78 0.91 18.27
N ALA A 42 11.89 0.39 17.72
CA ALA A 42 13.25 0.81 18.09
C ALA A 42 13.51 2.33 18.00
N GLN A 43 12.76 3.06 17.18
CA GLN A 43 12.93 4.51 16.93
C GLN A 43 11.73 5.35 17.39
N SER A 44 11.03 4.91 18.43
CA SER A 44 9.76 5.52 18.82
C SER A 44 9.53 5.50 20.32
N ASP A 45 8.61 6.34 20.77
CA ASP A 45 8.19 6.39 22.17
C ASP A 45 7.66 5.03 22.66
N SER A 46 7.84 4.82 23.95
CA SER A 46 7.39 3.63 24.66
C SER A 46 5.88 3.47 24.55
N GLU A 47 5.43 2.29 24.11
CA GLU A 47 4.02 2.01 23.87
C GLU A 47 3.67 0.61 24.36
N LEU A 48 2.56 0.52 25.10
CA LEU A 48 2.07 -0.75 25.63
C LEU A 48 1.28 -1.50 24.56
N VAL A 49 1.63 -2.77 24.34
CA VAL A 49 0.91 -3.68 23.46
C VAL A 49 0.59 -4.96 24.21
N PHE A 50 -0.64 -5.44 24.08
CA PHE A 50 -1.02 -6.78 24.49
C PHE A 50 -1.17 -7.63 23.24
N TYR A 51 -0.54 -8.80 23.19
CA TYR A 51 -0.66 -9.67 22.03
C TYR A 51 -0.90 -11.13 22.42
N HIS A 52 -1.59 -11.84 21.55
CA HIS A 52 -1.71 -13.28 21.61
C HIS A 52 -1.52 -13.83 20.20
N ASN A 53 -0.71 -14.87 20.07
CA ASN A 53 -0.64 -15.64 18.84
C ASN A 53 -0.66 -17.12 19.18
N ALA A 54 -1.26 -17.89 18.29
CA ALA A 54 -1.26 -19.34 18.40
C ALA A 54 -1.40 -19.97 17.02
N ALA A 55 -0.99 -21.23 16.95
CA ALA A 55 -1.23 -22.09 15.81
C ALA A 55 -1.83 -23.41 16.22
N ILE A 56 -2.73 -23.89 15.38
CA ILE A 56 -3.27 -25.25 15.39
C ILE A 56 -3.15 -25.80 13.96
N PRO A 57 -3.22 -27.12 13.74
CA PRO A 57 -3.17 -27.68 12.40
C PRO A 57 -4.19 -27.00 11.45
N GLY A 58 -3.67 -26.36 10.40
CA GLY A 58 -4.46 -25.66 9.39
C GLY A 58 -4.77 -24.19 9.67
N TYR A 59 -4.44 -23.64 10.84
CA TYR A 59 -4.77 -22.26 11.21
C TYR A 59 -3.71 -21.59 12.09
N ASN A 60 -3.34 -20.36 11.74
CA ASN A 60 -2.56 -19.47 12.60
C ASN A 60 -3.36 -18.20 12.89
N HIS A 61 -3.13 -17.60 14.05
CA HIS A 61 -3.73 -16.31 14.35
C HIS A 61 -2.82 -15.42 15.20
N CYS A 62 -3.02 -14.11 15.08
CA CYS A 62 -2.42 -13.12 15.95
C CYS A 62 -3.41 -12.01 16.24
N ILE A 63 -3.52 -11.64 17.50
CA ILE A 63 -4.33 -10.53 18.00
C ILE A 63 -3.38 -9.58 18.72
N MET A 64 -3.45 -8.28 18.42
CA MET A 64 -2.73 -7.23 19.14
C MET A 64 -3.71 -6.13 19.57
N LEU A 65 -3.61 -5.72 20.83
CA LEU A 65 -4.30 -4.58 21.40
C LEU A 65 -3.28 -3.49 21.68
N VAL A 66 -3.52 -2.29 21.17
CA VAL A 66 -2.69 -1.11 21.40
C VAL A 66 -3.56 -0.05 22.10
N PRO A 67 -3.67 -0.09 23.45
CA PRO A 67 -4.68 0.67 24.16
C PRO A 67 -4.55 2.18 24.01
N ALA A 68 -3.31 2.70 24.04
CA ALA A 68 -3.04 4.13 23.87
C ALA A 68 -3.61 4.66 22.55
N GLU A 69 -3.57 3.83 21.51
CA GLU A 69 -4.01 4.17 20.16
C GLU A 69 -5.46 3.79 19.87
N ARG A 70 -6.11 3.04 20.79
CA ARG A 70 -7.43 2.43 20.56
C ARG A 70 -7.47 1.59 19.27
N ILE A 71 -6.35 0.92 18.96
CA ILE A 71 -6.21 0.05 17.80
C ILE A 71 -6.26 -1.41 18.26
N VAL A 72 -6.96 -2.21 17.48
CA VAL A 72 -6.91 -3.68 17.56
C VAL A 72 -6.51 -4.21 16.19
N ILE A 73 -5.49 -5.07 16.16
CA ILE A 73 -5.04 -5.78 14.97
C ILE A 73 -5.44 -7.24 15.15
N VAL A 74 -6.21 -7.79 14.21
CA VAL A 74 -6.62 -9.20 14.21
C VAL A 74 -6.23 -9.81 12.88
N VAL A 75 -5.45 -10.88 12.93
CA VAL A 75 -5.02 -11.63 11.74
C VAL A 75 -5.39 -13.10 11.94
N PHE A 76 -6.12 -13.66 10.98
CA PHE A 76 -6.45 -15.08 10.90
C PHE A 76 -5.94 -15.63 9.57
N THR A 77 -5.38 -16.84 9.59
CA THR A 77 -5.09 -17.61 8.38
C THR A 77 -5.84 -18.93 8.38
N ASN A 78 -6.18 -19.41 7.18
CA ASN A 78 -6.85 -20.69 6.93
C ASN A 78 -5.91 -21.70 6.26
N SER A 79 -4.61 -21.54 6.46
CA SER A 79 -3.59 -22.47 6.04
C SER A 79 -2.41 -22.43 7.01
N ILE A 80 -1.66 -23.53 7.06
CA ILE A 80 -0.38 -23.58 7.77
C ILE A 80 0.74 -23.23 6.80
N SER A 81 1.28 -22.02 6.95
CA SER A 81 2.50 -21.58 6.27
C SER A 81 3.74 -22.17 6.96
N GLN A 82 4.92 -22.04 6.35
CA GLN A 82 6.16 -22.15 7.12
C GLN A 82 6.19 -21.00 8.15
N GLY A 83 6.20 -21.34 9.44
CA GLY A 83 6.17 -20.35 10.52
C GLY A 83 4.77 -19.82 10.87
N ASP A 84 4.73 -18.91 11.83
CA ASP A 84 3.53 -18.19 12.25
C ASP A 84 3.39 -16.90 11.43
N ILE A 85 2.84 -17.02 10.22
CA ILE A 85 2.63 -15.89 9.33
C ILE A 85 1.65 -14.85 9.87
N ALA A 86 0.70 -15.28 10.72
CA ALA A 86 -0.28 -14.36 11.30
C ALA A 86 0.42 -13.34 12.21
N ASP A 87 1.38 -13.81 13.02
CA ASP A 87 2.25 -12.96 13.83
C ASP A 87 3.10 -12.01 12.95
N TRP A 88 3.72 -12.49 11.88
CA TRP A 88 4.48 -11.64 10.96
C TRP A 88 3.66 -10.51 10.33
N VAL A 89 2.45 -10.83 9.87
CA VAL A 89 1.52 -9.85 9.30
C VAL A 89 1.09 -8.85 10.36
N ALA A 90 0.73 -9.31 11.56
CA ALA A 90 0.30 -8.43 12.65
C ALA A 90 1.42 -7.47 13.08
N GLN A 91 2.65 -7.96 13.24
CA GLN A 91 3.84 -7.12 13.53
C GLN A 91 4.10 -6.09 12.42
N THR A 92 3.93 -6.48 11.15
CA THR A 92 4.08 -5.57 10.00
C THR A 92 3.02 -4.47 10.03
N LEU A 93 1.75 -4.83 10.23
CA LEU A 93 0.64 -3.88 10.33
C LEU A 93 0.85 -2.91 11.50
N GLN A 94 1.31 -3.41 12.65
CA GLN A 94 1.65 -2.59 13.81
C GLN A 94 2.70 -1.52 13.45
N GLY A 95 3.78 -1.93 12.77
CA GLY A 95 4.79 -1.00 12.29
C GLY A 95 4.27 0.03 11.28
N VAL A 96 3.36 -0.39 10.39
CA VAL A 96 2.72 0.50 9.40
C VAL A 96 1.83 1.53 10.08
N PHE A 97 0.93 1.12 11.00
CA PHE A 97 0.06 2.06 11.72
C PHE A 97 0.87 3.11 12.48
N ARG A 98 1.97 2.69 13.11
CA ARG A 98 2.87 3.61 13.81
C ARG A 98 3.59 4.57 12.87
N ARG A 99 4.06 4.09 11.72
CA ARG A 99 4.62 4.96 10.68
C ARG A 99 3.60 5.98 10.20
N LEU A 100 2.35 5.57 9.96
CA LEU A 100 1.29 6.49 9.54
C LEU A 100 0.99 7.56 10.61
N ARG A 101 1.03 7.20 11.90
CA ARG A 101 0.84 8.14 13.02
C ARG A 101 1.97 9.16 13.10
N ASN A 102 3.22 8.72 13.00
CA ASN A 102 4.40 9.58 13.15
C ASN A 102 4.69 10.42 11.88
N GLY A 103 3.67 10.77 11.10
CA GLY A 103 3.83 11.54 9.87
C GLY A 103 4.47 10.74 8.74
N GLY A 104 4.08 9.47 8.59
CA GLY A 104 4.46 8.63 7.44
C GLY A 104 4.36 9.41 6.14
N PRO A 105 5.21 9.09 5.13
CA PRO A 105 5.62 9.96 4.04
C PRO A 105 4.64 11.11 3.79
N ASP A 106 5.01 12.33 4.20
CA ASP A 106 4.08 13.48 4.29
C ASP A 106 3.35 13.71 2.96
N ILE A 107 2.11 13.23 2.89
CA ILE A 107 1.26 13.30 1.71
C ILE A 107 0.91 14.75 1.40
N ALA A 108 0.88 15.64 2.41
CA ALA A 108 0.73 17.07 2.15
C ALA A 108 1.94 17.56 1.35
N THR A 109 3.16 17.25 1.77
CA THR A 109 4.37 17.55 0.99
C THR A 109 4.29 16.99 -0.43
N PHE A 110 3.81 15.75 -0.63
CA PHE A 110 3.71 15.15 -1.95
C PHE A 110 2.60 15.72 -2.85
N ALA A 111 1.41 15.97 -2.30
CA ALA A 111 0.32 16.61 -3.01
C ALA A 111 0.70 18.05 -3.36
N GLU A 112 1.43 18.75 -2.49
CA GLU A 112 2.01 20.05 -2.78
C GLU A 112 3.10 19.97 -3.86
N THR A 113 3.93 18.93 -3.90
CA THR A 113 4.88 18.71 -5.00
C THR A 113 4.16 18.57 -6.34
N LEU A 114 3.13 17.72 -6.43
CA LEU A 114 2.33 17.62 -7.67
C LEU A 114 1.64 18.96 -8.00
N LYS A 115 1.10 19.68 -7.03
CA LYS A 115 0.53 21.00 -7.31
C LYS A 115 1.56 21.97 -7.88
N LYS A 116 2.80 21.96 -7.37
CA LYS A 116 3.91 22.81 -7.84
C LYS A 116 4.40 22.43 -9.24
N GLU A 117 4.43 21.14 -9.56
CA GLU A 117 4.86 20.63 -10.87
C GLU A 117 3.75 20.72 -11.94
N ARG A 118 2.50 20.94 -11.52
CA ARG A 118 1.37 21.07 -12.44
C ARG A 118 1.54 22.33 -13.29
N ILE A 119 1.36 22.16 -14.59
CA ILE A 119 1.32 23.27 -15.54
C ILE A 119 -0.16 23.59 -15.77
N LEU A 120 -0.56 24.81 -15.47
CA LEU A 120 -1.95 25.25 -15.61
C LEU A 120 -2.30 25.51 -17.08
N ASN A 121 -3.58 25.34 -17.42
CA ASN A 121 -4.17 25.70 -18.72
C ASN A 121 -3.54 25.01 -19.94
N THR A 122 -2.95 23.83 -19.76
CA THR A 122 -2.48 23.02 -20.88
C THR A 122 -3.66 22.43 -21.67
N PRO A 123 -3.51 22.20 -22.98
CA PRO A 123 -4.54 21.53 -23.79
C PRO A 123 -4.97 20.21 -23.17
N LYS A 124 -6.29 19.99 -23.09
CA LYS A 124 -6.86 18.73 -22.64
C LYS A 124 -7.12 17.85 -23.87
N PRO A 125 -6.53 16.64 -23.94
CA PRO A 125 -6.86 15.69 -25.00
C PRO A 125 -8.34 15.32 -25.00
N SER A 126 -8.89 15.05 -26.19
CA SER A 126 -10.24 14.50 -26.31
C SER A 126 -10.28 13.11 -25.65
N HIS A 127 -11.30 12.85 -24.83
CA HIS A 127 -11.48 11.53 -24.20
C HIS A 127 -11.54 10.41 -25.25
N LYS A 128 -12.19 10.68 -26.39
CA LYS A 128 -12.32 9.71 -27.50
C LYS A 128 -10.97 9.21 -28.01
N ASP A 129 -9.96 10.07 -28.02
CA ASP A 129 -8.63 9.72 -28.53
C ASP A 129 -7.86 8.85 -27.52
N LEU A 130 -8.22 8.93 -26.23
CA LEU A 130 -7.57 8.21 -25.13
C LEU A 130 -8.23 6.85 -24.84
N ILE A 131 -9.52 6.70 -25.15
CA ILE A 131 -10.27 5.45 -24.93
C ILE A 131 -9.61 4.30 -25.70
N GLY A 132 -9.49 3.14 -25.05
CA GLY A 132 -8.93 1.92 -25.64
C GLY A 132 -8.29 1.01 -24.60
N ILE A 133 -7.78 -0.13 -25.06
CA ILE A 133 -7.08 -1.10 -24.22
C ILE A 133 -5.58 -0.91 -24.42
N TYR A 134 -4.86 -0.70 -23.33
CA TYR A 134 -3.42 -0.50 -23.31
C TYR A 134 -2.77 -1.73 -22.69
N LEU A 135 -1.93 -2.41 -23.47
CA LEU A 135 -1.32 -3.68 -23.09
C LEU A 135 0.15 -3.48 -22.73
N HIS A 136 0.54 -4.03 -21.58
CA HIS A 136 1.95 -4.16 -21.24
C HIS A 136 2.62 -5.18 -22.19
N PRO A 137 3.91 -5.01 -22.58
CA PRO A 137 4.63 -5.94 -23.45
C PRO A 137 4.58 -7.41 -23.01
N THR A 138 4.55 -7.66 -21.69
CA THR A 138 4.45 -9.02 -21.14
C THR A 138 3.05 -9.64 -21.27
N LYS A 139 2.03 -8.84 -21.62
CA LYS A 139 0.60 -9.19 -21.65
C LYS A 139 0.03 -9.65 -20.31
N ALA A 140 0.80 -9.58 -19.23
CA ALA A 140 0.37 -9.93 -17.88
C ALA A 140 -0.46 -8.80 -17.21
N LEU A 141 -0.49 -7.62 -17.84
CA LEU A 141 -1.15 -6.44 -17.32
C LEU A 141 -1.79 -5.65 -18.46
N SER A 142 -3.05 -5.26 -18.27
CA SER A 142 -3.75 -4.35 -19.17
C SER A 142 -4.42 -3.19 -18.42
N LEU A 143 -4.49 -2.04 -19.08
CA LEU A 143 -5.28 -0.90 -18.66
C LEU A 143 -6.37 -0.64 -19.70
N GLU A 144 -7.63 -0.76 -19.30
CA GLU A 144 -8.75 -0.38 -20.14
C GLU A 144 -9.17 1.04 -19.79
N ILE A 145 -9.03 1.97 -20.73
CA ILE A 145 -9.43 3.37 -20.59
C ILE A 145 -10.81 3.53 -21.23
N PHE A 146 -11.77 4.05 -20.48
CA PHE A 146 -13.15 4.25 -20.91
C PHE A 146 -13.73 5.54 -20.33
N GLU A 147 -14.89 5.95 -20.85
CA GLU A 147 -15.64 7.08 -20.33
C GLU A 147 -16.82 6.59 -19.49
N ASP A 148 -16.94 7.12 -18.28
CA ASP A 148 -18.00 6.83 -17.32
C ASP A 148 -18.59 8.16 -16.85
N ILE A 149 -19.85 8.42 -17.20
CA ILE A 149 -20.60 9.65 -16.84
C ILE A 149 -19.73 10.91 -17.06
N ASP A 150 -19.27 11.10 -18.31
CA ASP A 150 -18.41 12.22 -18.76
C ASP A 150 -17.05 12.32 -18.06
N ARG A 151 -16.60 11.26 -17.38
CA ARG A 151 -15.28 11.17 -16.76
C ARG A 151 -14.48 10.05 -17.38
N LEU A 152 -13.25 10.38 -17.76
CA LEU A 152 -12.30 9.35 -18.15
C LEU A 152 -12.00 8.48 -16.93
N SER A 153 -12.01 7.17 -17.10
CA SER A 153 -11.75 6.19 -16.06
C SER A 153 -10.90 5.07 -16.62
N PHE A 154 -10.30 4.28 -15.73
CA PHE A 154 -9.64 3.06 -16.14
C PHE A 154 -9.90 1.89 -15.18
N THR A 155 -9.78 0.68 -15.73
CA THR A 155 -9.68 -0.55 -14.94
C THR A 155 -8.34 -1.23 -15.19
N LYS A 156 -7.87 -1.96 -14.18
CA LYS A 156 -6.73 -2.87 -14.29
C LYS A 156 -7.26 -4.27 -14.59
N ASP A 157 -6.81 -4.86 -15.68
CA ASP A 157 -7.20 -6.21 -16.14
C ASP A 157 -8.73 -6.41 -16.26
N GLY A 158 -9.46 -5.37 -16.66
CA GLY A 158 -10.93 -5.42 -16.82
C GLY A 158 -11.72 -5.53 -15.51
N LYS A 159 -11.07 -5.40 -14.34
CA LYS A 159 -11.73 -5.57 -13.04
C LYS A 159 -12.47 -4.29 -12.63
N SER A 160 -13.80 -4.31 -12.75
CA SER A 160 -14.67 -3.18 -12.36
C SER A 160 -14.57 -2.79 -10.88
N SER A 161 -14.23 -3.72 -9.99
CA SER A 161 -13.96 -3.42 -8.57
C SER A 161 -12.71 -2.53 -8.36
N GLN A 162 -11.85 -2.45 -9.39
CA GLN A 162 -10.63 -1.64 -9.38
C GLN A 162 -10.75 -0.37 -10.23
N THR A 163 -11.97 0.03 -10.63
CA THR A 163 -12.16 1.26 -11.40
C THR A 163 -11.61 2.49 -10.68
N ARG A 164 -10.89 3.32 -11.44
CA ARG A 164 -10.32 4.59 -11.01
C ARG A 164 -10.70 5.70 -11.98
N HIS A 165 -11.09 6.84 -11.44
CA HIS A 165 -11.37 8.02 -12.25
C HIS A 165 -10.08 8.78 -12.55
N LEU A 166 -9.99 9.29 -13.78
CA LEU A 166 -8.87 10.06 -14.29
C LEU A 166 -9.26 11.53 -14.39
N SER A 167 -8.47 12.38 -13.76
CA SER A 167 -8.58 13.83 -13.83
C SER A 167 -7.39 14.39 -14.62
N HIS A 168 -7.66 15.29 -15.57
CA HIS A 168 -6.61 15.94 -16.35
C HIS A 168 -5.65 16.69 -15.44
N TYR A 169 -4.35 16.38 -15.58
CA TYR A 169 -3.30 16.94 -14.75
C TYR A 169 -2.60 18.09 -15.49
N HIS A 170 -1.85 17.76 -16.55
CA HIS A 170 -1.32 18.71 -17.53
C HIS A 170 -1.03 17.99 -18.86
N ASN A 171 -1.04 18.70 -19.98
CA ASN A 171 -0.75 18.17 -21.32
C ASN A 171 -1.47 16.83 -21.58
N ASP A 172 -0.72 15.81 -22.01
CA ASP A 172 -1.16 14.44 -22.23
C ASP A 172 -1.11 13.56 -20.95
N THR A 173 -1.16 14.16 -19.76
CA THR A 173 -1.05 13.46 -18.46
C THR A 173 -2.34 13.55 -17.66
N TYR A 174 -2.75 12.41 -17.10
CA TYR A 174 -3.91 12.29 -16.23
C TYR A 174 -3.48 11.73 -14.87
N SER A 175 -4.23 12.07 -13.84
CA SER A 175 -4.01 11.61 -12.48
C SER A 175 -5.23 10.86 -11.97
N PHE A 176 -5.01 9.86 -11.11
CA PHE A 176 -6.07 9.19 -10.36
C PHE A 176 -5.87 9.37 -8.86
N LEU A 177 -5.47 10.57 -8.45
CA LEU A 177 -5.33 10.92 -7.04
C LEU A 177 -6.68 10.73 -6.33
N PRO A 178 -6.71 10.08 -5.16
CA PRO A 178 -7.93 9.98 -4.36
C PRO A 178 -8.36 11.40 -3.96
N ALA A 179 -9.67 11.66 -4.03
CA ALA A 179 -10.22 12.97 -3.73
C ALA A 179 -10.16 13.28 -2.22
N THR A 180 -10.18 12.23 -1.37
CA THR A 180 -10.13 12.35 0.09
C THR A 180 -9.16 11.38 0.74
N ALA A 181 -8.83 11.63 2.01
CA ALA A 181 -8.01 10.73 2.81
C ALA A 181 -8.72 9.39 3.09
N GLU A 182 -10.05 9.39 3.23
CA GLU A 182 -10.86 8.20 3.44
C GLU A 182 -10.84 7.29 2.20
N GLU A 183 -11.01 7.85 0.99
CA GLU A 183 -10.96 7.07 -0.26
C GLU A 183 -9.61 6.35 -0.39
N ARG A 184 -8.52 7.03 -0.02
CA ARG A 184 -7.17 6.45 -0.02
C ARG A 184 -7.04 5.25 0.91
N LEU A 185 -7.56 5.35 2.14
CA LEU A 185 -7.52 4.28 3.12
C LEU A 185 -8.38 3.10 2.69
N GLN A 186 -9.61 3.36 2.25
CA GLN A 186 -10.55 2.35 1.77
C GLN A 186 -9.97 1.55 0.59
N ARG A 187 -9.18 2.20 -0.27
CA ARG A 187 -8.58 1.60 -1.47
C ARG A 187 -7.17 1.06 -1.25
N ALA A 188 -6.66 1.07 -0.02
CA ALA A 188 -5.33 0.61 0.34
C ALA A 188 -4.21 1.21 -0.54
N LEU A 189 -4.36 2.47 -0.99
CA LEU A 189 -3.42 3.13 -1.91
C LEU A 189 -2.13 3.62 -1.22
N PHE A 190 -1.80 3.09 -0.05
CA PHE A 190 -0.67 3.52 0.77
C PHE A 190 0.69 3.04 0.23
N HIS A 191 0.70 2.06 -0.68
CA HIS A 191 1.91 1.59 -1.37
C HIS A 191 2.25 2.37 -2.65
N TYR A 192 1.31 3.14 -3.21
CA TYR A 192 1.59 3.93 -4.42
C TYR A 192 2.31 5.22 -4.07
N LEU A 193 3.53 5.36 -4.57
CA LEU A 193 4.26 6.62 -4.58
C LEU A 193 3.54 7.66 -5.46
N THR A 194 3.87 8.92 -5.26
CA THR A 194 3.14 10.07 -5.82
C THR A 194 3.11 10.08 -7.35
N HIS A 195 4.25 9.84 -8.00
CA HIS A 195 4.34 9.75 -9.45
C HIS A 195 3.66 8.50 -10.02
N ALA A 196 3.51 7.45 -9.21
CA ALA A 196 2.77 6.25 -9.58
C ALA A 196 1.25 6.49 -9.71
N ARG A 197 0.78 7.70 -9.44
CA ARG A 197 -0.62 8.11 -9.61
C ARG A 197 -0.85 8.96 -10.85
N LEU A 198 0.18 9.11 -11.69
CA LEU A 198 0.14 9.77 -12.99
C LEU A 198 0.20 8.73 -14.12
N ILE A 199 -0.58 8.98 -15.16
CA ILE A 199 -0.57 8.24 -16.42
C ILE A 199 -0.22 9.22 -17.52
N HIS A 200 0.85 8.94 -18.25
CA HIS A 200 1.32 9.78 -19.34
C HIS A 200 0.95 9.14 -20.68
N PHE A 201 -0.04 9.68 -21.38
CA PHE A 201 -0.37 9.22 -22.72
C PHE A 201 0.73 9.64 -23.71
N LYS A 202 1.00 8.79 -24.69
CA LYS A 202 2.06 8.96 -25.68
C LYS A 202 1.47 8.96 -27.08
N ARG A 203 1.87 9.97 -27.84
CA ARG A 203 1.58 10.10 -29.26
C ARG A 203 2.64 9.39 -30.09
N ASN A 204 2.24 8.84 -31.22
CA ASN A 204 3.14 8.38 -32.26
C ASN A 204 3.62 9.56 -33.13
N ASP A 205 4.44 9.27 -34.14
CA ASP A 205 4.96 10.28 -35.08
C ASP A 205 3.85 10.97 -35.91
N GLN A 206 2.66 10.38 -35.97
CA GLN A 206 1.48 10.94 -36.67
C GLN A 206 0.65 11.85 -35.76
N GLY A 207 0.96 11.92 -34.46
CA GLY A 207 0.25 12.71 -33.47
C GLY A 207 -0.88 11.97 -32.75
N ASP A 208 -1.15 10.71 -33.10
CA ASP A 208 -2.19 9.87 -32.50
C ASP A 208 -1.72 9.19 -31.23
N PHE A 209 -2.61 9.05 -30.24
CA PHE A 209 -2.31 8.32 -29.02
C PHE A 209 -2.16 6.83 -29.28
N ALA A 210 -0.93 6.34 -29.23
CA ALA A 210 -0.57 4.95 -29.52
C ALA A 210 -0.11 4.18 -28.27
N GLY A 211 0.03 4.86 -27.13
CA GLY A 211 0.44 4.21 -25.90
C GLY A 211 0.30 5.09 -24.67
N LEU A 212 0.71 4.55 -23.53
CA LEU A 212 0.85 5.29 -22.29
C LEU A 212 2.07 4.79 -21.52
N ILE A 213 2.56 5.62 -20.61
CA ILE A 213 3.57 5.27 -19.62
C ILE A 213 2.96 5.38 -18.24
N TRP A 214 3.11 4.33 -17.44
CA TRP A 214 2.72 4.32 -16.04
C TRP A 214 3.90 3.88 -15.18
N ASN A 215 4.30 4.75 -14.25
CA ASN A 215 5.41 4.44 -13.36
C ASN A 215 4.92 3.68 -12.12
N LEU A 216 5.02 2.36 -12.11
CA LEU A 216 4.61 1.54 -10.97
C LEU A 216 5.63 1.49 -9.82
N ASP A 217 6.90 1.80 -10.11
CA ASP A 217 8.04 1.66 -9.20
C ASP A 217 9.00 2.82 -9.43
N ASP A 218 9.29 3.63 -8.41
CA ASP A 218 10.18 4.79 -8.56
C ASP A 218 11.63 4.41 -8.93
N GLN A 219 12.00 3.14 -8.74
CA GLN A 219 13.27 2.58 -9.18
C GLN A 219 13.28 2.24 -10.68
N ALA A 220 12.13 2.32 -11.37
CA ALA A 220 12.03 2.20 -12.82
C ALA A 220 12.12 3.60 -13.47
N PRO A 221 13.32 4.06 -13.90
CA PRO A 221 13.56 5.45 -14.30
C PRO A 221 12.76 5.93 -15.51
N ARG A 222 12.11 5.03 -16.26
CA ARG A 222 11.32 5.36 -17.45
C ARG A 222 9.83 5.01 -17.32
N GLY A 223 9.42 4.40 -16.21
CA GLY A 223 8.09 3.78 -16.06
C GLY A 223 7.84 2.63 -17.04
N GLU A 224 6.71 1.96 -16.86
CA GLU A 224 6.29 0.86 -17.73
C GLU A 224 5.53 1.40 -18.94
N ILE A 225 5.83 0.86 -20.13
CA ILE A 225 5.23 1.28 -21.39
C ILE A 225 4.08 0.34 -21.73
N PHE A 226 2.96 0.91 -22.16
CA PHE A 226 1.81 0.18 -22.65
C PHE A 226 1.45 0.64 -24.05
N THR A 227 1.16 -0.32 -24.93
CA THR A 227 0.76 -0.04 -26.32
C THR A 227 -0.75 -0.14 -26.45
N LYS A 228 -1.36 0.83 -27.13
CA LYS A 228 -2.78 0.85 -27.42
C LYS A 228 -3.11 -0.22 -28.47
N PHE A 229 -4.14 -1.03 -28.20
CA PHE A 229 -4.70 -2.06 -29.08
C PHE A 229 -6.03 -1.60 -29.65
#